data_AF-A0A356TS23-F1
#
_entry.id   AF-A0A356TS23-F1
#
_cell.length_a   1.000
_cell.length_b   1.000
_cell.length_c   1.000
_cell.angle_alpha   90.00
_cell.angle_beta   90.00
_cell.angle_gamma   90.00
#
_symmetry.space_group_name_H-M   'P 1'
#
loop_
_entity.id
_entity.type
_entity.pdbx_description
1 polymer ?
#
loop_
_entity_poly.entity_id
_entity_poly.type
_entity_poly.pdbx_seq_one_letter_code
_entity_poly.pdbx_strand_id
1 'polypeptide(L)'
;MRALVFSLVLLSAAPAFAQEAPDASVARFEEGVELLRQERYEEAAAAFRESYRLSPRVTTMCNLALSYDRWGGHRDRAVRAYRTCARDDDTGRYQAYAERRVEELERE
;
A
#
# COMPACT_ATOMS: atom_id res chain seq x y z
N MET A 1 60.66 -18.48 -19.17
CA MET A 1 59.57 -18.56 -18.17
C MET A 1 59.00 -17.14 -18.06
N ARG A 2 57.73 -16.79 -18.37
CA ARG A 2 56.44 -17.52 -18.28
C ARG A 2 56.30 -18.19 -16.90
N ALA A 3 55.39 -17.82 -16.00
CA ALA A 3 54.37 -16.75 -16.01
C ALA A 3 54.28 -16.15 -14.56
N LEU A 4 53.23 -15.48 -14.03
CA LEU A 4 51.83 -15.23 -14.43
C LEU A 4 51.31 -13.99 -13.66
N VAL A 5 50.30 -13.27 -14.17
CA VAL A 5 49.55 -12.22 -13.45
C VAL A 5 48.14 -12.70 -13.14
N PHE A 6 47.69 -12.69 -11.88
CA PHE A 6 46.28 -12.60 -11.44
C PHE A 6 46.30 -12.25 -9.93
N SER A 7 46.13 -10.99 -9.54
CA SER A 7 44.82 -10.35 -9.24
C SER A 7 44.15 -10.86 -7.96
N LEU A 8 44.20 -10.04 -6.91
CA LEU A 8 43.16 -10.01 -5.89
C LEU A 8 42.59 -8.58 -5.84
N VAL A 9 41.63 -8.30 -6.71
CA VAL A 9 40.84 -7.07 -6.64
C VAL A 9 39.97 -7.18 -5.39
N LEU A 10 40.20 -6.31 -4.43
CA LEU A 10 39.34 -6.15 -3.26
C LEU A 10 37.96 -5.66 -3.75
N LEU A 11 37.02 -6.58 -3.89
CA LEU A 11 35.64 -6.25 -4.24
C LEU A 11 34.94 -5.65 -3.01
N SER A 12 35.17 -4.36 -2.78
CA SER A 12 34.43 -3.56 -1.80
C SER A 12 33.00 -3.36 -2.31
N ALA A 13 32.16 -4.38 -2.14
CA ALA A 13 30.73 -4.27 -2.34
C ALA A 13 30.14 -3.36 -1.25
N ALA A 14 30.05 -2.08 -1.56
CA ALA A 14 29.26 -1.10 -0.80
C ALA A 14 27.79 -1.58 -0.72
N PRO A 15 27.04 -1.20 0.34
CA PRO A 15 25.88 -1.96 0.79
C PRO A 15 24.72 -1.99 -0.21
N ALA A 16 24.00 -3.12 -0.20
CA ALA A 16 22.83 -3.40 -1.03
C ALA A 16 21.56 -2.64 -0.58
N PHE A 17 21.63 -1.30 -0.51
CA PHE A 17 20.45 -0.45 -0.31
C PHE A 17 19.67 -0.28 -1.62
N ALA A 18 18.93 -1.32 -2.02
CA ALA A 18 18.05 -1.24 -3.19
C ALA A 18 16.79 -2.14 -3.12
N GLN A 19 16.71 -3.12 -2.22
CA GLN A 19 15.68 -4.17 -2.28
C GLN A 19 15.09 -4.54 -0.90
N GLU A 20 14.58 -3.55 -0.17
CA GLU A 20 13.77 -3.78 1.05
C GLU A 20 12.36 -3.17 0.96
N ALA A 21 12.17 -2.07 0.22
CA ALA A 21 10.90 -1.35 0.17
C ALA A 21 9.75 -2.05 -0.59
N PRO A 22 9.97 -2.70 -1.77
CA PRO A 22 8.88 -3.35 -2.50
C PRO A 22 8.26 -4.51 -1.72
N ASP A 23 9.10 -5.41 -1.21
CA ASP A 23 8.68 -6.65 -0.58
C ASP A 23 7.96 -6.39 0.75
N ALA A 24 8.47 -5.47 1.57
CA ALA A 24 7.82 -5.07 2.81
C ALA A 24 6.47 -4.38 2.57
N SER A 25 6.36 -3.54 1.53
CA SER A 25 5.08 -2.91 1.16
C SER A 25 4.05 -3.92 0.68
N VAL A 26 4.46 -4.92 -0.09
CA VAL A 26 3.58 -5.99 -0.61
C VAL A 26 3.13 -6.89 0.54
N ALA A 27 4.03 -7.32 1.41
CA ALA A 27 3.68 -8.13 2.59
C ALA A 27 2.63 -7.43 3.48
N ARG A 28 2.80 -6.13 3.74
CA ARG A 28 1.81 -5.31 4.50
C ARG A 28 0.47 -5.14 3.76
N PHE A 29 0.50 -5.13 2.42
CA PHE A 29 -0.74 -5.08 1.62
C PHE A 29 -1.50 -6.42 1.72
N GLU A 30 -0.81 -7.54 1.54
CA GLU A 30 -1.39 -8.89 1.61
C GLU A 30 -1.95 -9.18 3.01
N GLU A 31 -1.19 -8.83 4.06
CA GLU A 31 -1.63 -8.84 5.46
C GLU A 31 -2.92 -8.03 5.65
N GLY A 32 -2.98 -6.79 5.13
CA GLY A 32 -4.17 -5.95 5.19
C GLY A 32 -5.38 -6.54 4.45
N VAL A 33 -5.17 -7.17 3.28
CA VAL A 33 -6.24 -7.83 2.51
C VAL A 33 -6.80 -9.02 3.28
N GLU A 34 -5.96 -9.79 3.94
CA GLU A 34 -6.40 -10.95 4.71
C GLU A 34 -7.13 -10.54 6.00
N LEU A 35 -6.62 -9.54 6.71
CA LEU A 35 -7.30 -8.94 7.86
C LEU A 35 -8.67 -8.35 7.48
N LEU A 36 -8.79 -7.72 6.30
CA LEU A 36 -10.06 -7.19 5.79
C LEU A 36 -11.07 -8.30 5.46
N ARG A 37 -10.62 -9.46 4.95
CA ARG A 37 -11.49 -10.64 4.75
C ARG A 37 -11.97 -11.25 6.07
N GLN A 38 -11.15 -11.17 7.11
CA GLN A 38 -11.47 -11.61 8.47
C GLN A 38 -12.31 -10.58 9.26
N GLU A 39 -12.73 -9.49 8.61
CA GLU A 39 -13.48 -8.37 9.22
C GLU A 39 -12.73 -7.66 10.37
N ARG A 40 -11.41 -7.84 10.44
CA ARG A 40 -10.49 -7.21 11.42
C ARG A 40 -10.09 -5.83 10.94
N TYR A 41 -11.07 -4.94 10.84
CA TYR A 41 -10.97 -3.67 10.12
C TYR A 41 -9.92 -2.69 10.69
N GLU A 42 -9.71 -2.68 12.02
CA GLU A 42 -8.66 -1.89 12.66
C GLU A 42 -7.26 -2.28 12.17
N GLU A 43 -6.98 -3.58 12.23
CA GLU A 43 -5.70 -4.17 11.90
C GLU A 43 -5.45 -4.08 10.39
N ALA A 44 -6.49 -4.30 9.58
CA ALA A 44 -6.46 -4.08 8.13
C ALA A 44 -6.08 -2.63 7.79
N ALA A 45 -6.73 -1.64 8.43
CA ALA A 45 -6.40 -0.24 8.23
C ALA A 45 -4.98 0.12 8.69
N ALA A 46 -4.48 -0.51 9.75
CA ALA A 46 -3.10 -0.35 10.20
C ALA A 46 -2.09 -0.91 9.18
N ALA A 47 -2.32 -2.13 8.67
CA ALA A 47 -1.47 -2.79 7.68
C ALA A 47 -1.47 -2.04 6.34
N PHE A 48 -2.64 -1.63 5.82
CA PHE A 48 -2.71 -0.83 4.59
C PHE A 48 -2.06 0.55 4.73
N ARG A 49 -2.19 1.21 5.88
CA ARG A 49 -1.49 2.48 6.14
C ARG A 49 0.03 2.31 6.08
N GLU A 50 0.56 1.22 6.64
CA GLU A 50 2.00 0.93 6.59
C GLU A 50 2.46 0.55 5.18
N SER A 51 1.69 -0.29 4.47
CA SER A 51 1.91 -0.58 3.05
C SER A 51 1.99 0.71 2.22
N TYR A 52 1.02 1.61 2.37
CA TYR A 52 0.98 2.88 1.64
C TYR A 52 2.14 3.82 2.01
N ARG A 53 2.59 3.80 3.27
CA ARG A 53 3.78 4.54 3.73
C ARG A 53 5.06 4.04 3.09
N LEU A 54 5.18 2.73 2.86
CA LEU A 54 6.33 2.09 2.23
C LEU A 54 6.33 2.23 0.70
N SER A 55 5.17 2.09 0.05
CA SER A 55 4.98 2.33 -1.38
C SER A 55 3.55 2.86 -1.63
N PRO A 56 3.38 4.16 -1.90
CA PRO A 56 2.08 4.72 -2.26
C PRO A 56 1.50 4.05 -3.50
N ARG A 57 0.30 3.47 -3.37
CA ARG A 57 -0.43 2.78 -4.44
C ARG A 57 -1.92 3.03 -4.31
N VAL A 58 -2.58 3.30 -5.44
CA VAL A 58 -4.04 3.52 -5.53
C VAL A 58 -4.81 2.37 -4.88
N THR A 59 -4.52 1.12 -5.27
CA THR A 59 -5.18 -0.07 -4.71
C THR A 59 -5.05 -0.17 -3.18
N THR A 60 -3.90 0.19 -2.61
CA THR A 60 -3.70 0.23 -1.15
C THR A 60 -4.55 1.31 -0.50
N MET A 61 -4.65 2.50 -1.10
CA MET A 61 -5.50 3.59 -0.61
C MET A 61 -7.00 3.23 -0.69
N CYS A 62 -7.44 2.59 -1.77
CA CYS A 62 -8.81 2.13 -1.93
C CYS A 62 -9.19 1.04 -0.91
N ASN A 63 -8.27 0.11 -0.61
CA ASN A 63 -8.49 -0.89 0.45
C ASN A 63 -8.45 -0.28 1.86
N LEU A 64 -7.62 0.74 2.11
CA LEU A 64 -7.64 1.51 3.35
C LEU A 64 -8.98 2.24 3.54
N ALA A 65 -9.53 2.82 2.47
CA ALA A 65 -10.84 3.45 2.48
C ALA A 65 -11.95 2.45 2.84
N LEU A 66 -11.97 1.29 2.17
CA LEU A 66 -12.91 0.20 2.44
C LEU A 66 -12.79 -0.36 3.86
N SER A 67 -11.58 -0.37 4.43
CA SER A 67 -11.35 -0.77 5.83
C SER A 67 -11.98 0.22 6.80
N TYR A 68 -11.81 1.53 6.60
CA TYR A 68 -12.45 2.56 7.43
C TYR A 68 -13.98 2.61 7.26
N ASP A 69 -14.48 2.34 6.06
CA ASP A 69 -15.90 2.26 5.74
C ASP A 69 -16.59 1.16 6.57
N ARG A 70 -16.03 -0.05 6.53
CA ARG A 70 -16.59 -1.23 7.23
C ARG A 70 -16.37 -1.26 8.74
N TRP A 71 -15.34 -0.60 9.26
CA TRP A 71 -15.07 -0.56 10.70
C TRP A 71 -16.21 0.14 11.50
N GLY A 72 -16.93 1.07 10.87
CA GLY A 72 -17.88 1.93 11.58
C GLY A 72 -17.18 3.00 12.42
N GLY A 73 -17.89 4.09 12.76
CA GLY A 73 -17.31 5.21 13.51
C GLY A 73 -16.17 5.98 12.82
N HIS A 74 -15.80 5.60 11.59
CA HIS A 74 -14.64 6.13 10.85
C HIS A 74 -14.99 6.68 9.47
N ARG A 75 -16.27 7.01 9.24
CA ARG A 75 -16.84 7.69 8.07
C ARG A 75 -15.93 8.79 7.49
N ASP A 76 -15.49 9.74 8.31
CA ASP A 76 -14.59 10.84 7.90
C ASP A 76 -13.26 10.36 7.31
N ARG A 77 -12.71 9.24 7.83
CA ARG A 77 -11.48 8.63 7.33
C ARG A 77 -11.75 7.89 6.02
N ALA A 78 -12.87 7.17 5.93
CA ALA A 78 -13.33 6.50 4.72
C ALA A 78 -13.52 7.50 3.57
N VAL A 79 -14.27 8.59 3.79
CA VAL A 79 -14.51 9.65 2.80
C VAL A 79 -13.20 10.26 2.28
N ARG A 80 -12.26 10.61 3.18
CA ARG A 80 -10.96 11.17 2.76
C ARG A 80 -10.11 10.16 1.97
N ALA A 81 -10.11 8.89 2.37
CA ALA A 81 -9.37 7.84 1.69
C ALA A 81 -9.98 7.49 0.32
N TYR A 82 -11.32 7.42 0.20
CA TYR A 82 -12.01 7.24 -1.08
C TYR A 82 -11.77 8.43 -2.02
N ARG A 83 -11.84 9.68 -1.54
CA ARG A 83 -11.46 10.86 -2.35
C ARG A 83 -10.03 10.79 -2.87
N THR A 84 -9.10 10.26 -2.07
CA THR A 84 -7.69 10.08 -2.47
C THR A 84 -7.55 8.95 -3.50
N CYS A 85 -8.19 7.80 -3.25
CA CYS A 85 -8.31 6.67 -4.17
C CYS A 85 -8.88 7.09 -5.54
N ALA A 86 -9.95 7.88 -5.56
CA ALA A 86 -10.58 8.37 -6.79
C ALA A 86 -9.69 9.37 -7.56
N ARG A 87 -9.10 10.34 -6.86
CA ARG A 87 -8.25 11.38 -7.47
C ARG A 87 -6.98 10.80 -8.10
N ASP A 88 -6.39 9.79 -7.48
CA ASP A 88 -5.11 9.21 -7.90
C ASP A 88 -5.29 8.01 -8.86
N ASP A 89 -6.53 7.63 -9.21
CA ASP A 89 -6.83 6.51 -10.11
C ASP A 89 -6.90 6.94 -11.59
N ASP A 90 -5.73 7.08 -12.21
CA ASP A 90 -5.59 7.33 -13.66
C ASP A 90 -6.27 6.25 -14.55
N THR A 91 -6.70 5.12 -14.00
CA THR A 91 -7.31 4.02 -14.75
C THR A 91 -8.84 4.01 -14.73
N GLY A 92 -9.47 4.81 -13.86
CA GLY A 92 -10.92 4.82 -13.64
C GLY A 92 -11.51 3.52 -13.05
N ARG A 93 -10.66 2.54 -12.68
CA ARG A 93 -11.06 1.23 -12.13
C ARG A 93 -11.80 1.35 -10.80
N TYR A 94 -11.41 2.32 -9.98
CA TYR A 94 -11.90 2.57 -8.63
C TYR A 94 -12.67 3.89 -8.54
N GLN A 95 -12.34 4.89 -9.39
CA GLN A 95 -12.90 6.25 -9.34
C GLN A 95 -14.43 6.27 -9.15
N ALA A 96 -15.19 5.71 -10.10
CA ALA A 96 -16.66 5.76 -10.05
C ALA A 96 -17.27 5.04 -8.83
N TYR A 97 -16.60 3.99 -8.32
CA TYR A 97 -17.02 3.33 -7.10
C TYR A 97 -16.76 4.20 -5.86
N ALA A 98 -15.57 4.79 -5.77
CA ALA A 98 -15.13 5.61 -4.66
C ALA A 98 -15.89 6.94 -4.58
N GLU A 99 -16.16 7.60 -5.71
CA GLU A 99 -17.00 8.81 -5.79
C GLU A 99 -18.43 8.54 -5.30
N ARG A 100 -19.07 7.48 -5.82
CA ARG A 100 -20.40 7.06 -5.37
C ARG A 100 -20.41 6.76 -3.87
N ARG A 101 -19.41 6.03 -3.35
CA ARG A 101 -19.37 5.70 -1.92
C ARG A 101 -19.11 6.94 -1.05
N VAL A 102 -18.39 7.95 -1.54
CA VAL A 102 -18.29 9.27 -0.89
C VAL A 102 -19.66 9.95 -0.81
N GLU A 103 -20.44 9.97 -1.90
CA GLU A 103 -21.79 10.56 -1.89
C GLU A 103 -22.75 9.82 -0.95
N GLU A 104 -22.72 8.49 -0.94
CA GLU A 104 -23.53 7.68 -0.02
C GLU A 104 -23.13 8.00 1.43
N LEU A 105 -21.83 7.90 1.74
CA LEU A 105 -21.29 8.21 3.07
C LEU A 105 -21.61 9.65 3.48
N GLU A 106 -21.60 10.65 2.61
CA GLU A 106 -21.89 12.05 2.99
C GLU A 106 -23.40 12.34 3.19
N ARG A 107 -24.30 11.41 2.85
CA ARG A 107 -25.75 11.53 3.08
C ARG A 107 -26.26 10.81 4.34
N GLU A 108 -25.48 9.85 4.86
CA GLU A 108 -25.73 9.10 6.10
C GLU A 108 -25.67 9.98 7.39
#